data_AF-A0AA38ZPU6-F1
#
_entry.id   AF-A0AA38ZPU6-F1
#
_cell.length_a   1.000
_cell.length_b   1.000
_cell.length_c   1.000
_cell.angle_alpha   90.00
_cell.angle_beta   90.00
_cell.angle_gamma   90.00
#
_symmetry.space_group_name_H-M   'P 1'
#
loop_
_entity.id
_entity.type
_entity.pdbx_description
1 polymer ?
#
loop_
_entity_poly.entity_id
_entity_poly.type
_entity_poly.pdbx_seq_one_letter_code
_entity_poly.pdbx_strand_id
1 'polypeptide(L)'
;MASTPMAPPNPAAGNPNFDGNPPAAPTPPGTDMTGICFRDQLWLNSYPLDRNLVFDYFALSPFYDWTCNNEQLRLRSIHPLDTSHLSKMTGTEYMLNEVMEPHLFVIRKQKRDGPEKVTPMLTYYILDGSIYQAPQLCNVFTARIGRALYHISKAFTTAASKLEKIGYVDVDAENENPALESKVGKETIDFKEVMRVDQILASLQRKLPPAPPPPQFPEGYAPPTTAEGEKGPETQQVAEPQLPPLDPIIDQGPSKRMKF
;
A
#
# COMPACT_ATOMS: atom_id res chain seq x y z
N MET A 1 -38.12 43.66 16.35
CA MET A 1 -37.71 44.59 15.28
C MET A 1 -36.34 44.16 14.82
N ALA A 2 -36.25 43.78 13.54
CA ALA A 2 -35.12 43.13 12.91
C ALA A 2 -33.92 44.07 12.71
N SER A 3 -32.71 43.52 12.73
CA SER A 3 -31.53 44.13 12.14
C SER A 3 -30.79 43.08 11.30
N THR A 4 -31.03 43.14 10.00
CA THR A 4 -30.30 42.44 8.93
C THR A 4 -28.89 43.02 8.75
N PRO A 5 -27.88 42.20 8.40
CA PRO A 5 -26.54 42.68 8.07
C PRO A 5 -26.38 42.99 6.56
N MET A 6 -25.56 43.99 6.25
CA MET A 6 -25.12 44.41 4.91
C MET A 6 -24.05 43.46 4.34
N ALA A 7 -24.17 43.11 3.05
CA ALA A 7 -23.08 42.66 2.18
C ALA A 7 -22.56 43.85 1.35
N PRO A 8 -21.27 43.90 0.94
CA PRO A 8 -20.89 43.55 -0.45
C PRO A 8 -19.38 43.16 -0.61
N PRO A 9 -18.77 43.07 -1.82
CA PRO A 9 -19.24 42.60 -3.13
C PRO A 9 -18.42 41.39 -3.66
N ASN A 10 -19.01 40.69 -4.64
CA ASN A 10 -18.40 39.65 -5.45
C ASN A 10 -17.61 40.27 -6.63
N PRO A 11 -16.34 39.88 -6.90
CA PRO A 11 -15.73 40.04 -8.22
C PRO A 11 -15.80 38.72 -9.00
N ALA A 12 -16.22 38.85 -10.24
CA ALA A 12 -16.48 37.79 -11.19
C ALA A 12 -15.22 37.06 -11.71
N ALA A 13 -15.46 35.82 -12.15
CA ALA A 13 -14.88 35.13 -13.30
C ALA A 13 -13.34 34.94 -13.38
N GLY A 14 -12.92 33.70 -13.13
CA GLY A 14 -11.64 33.13 -13.56
C GLY A 14 -11.81 31.63 -13.82
N ASN A 15 -11.26 31.16 -14.93
CA ASN A 15 -11.53 29.91 -15.66
C ASN A 15 -11.38 28.58 -14.88
N PRO A 16 -12.04 27.48 -15.31
CA PRO A 16 -11.96 26.16 -14.68
C PRO A 16 -10.86 25.32 -15.34
N ASN A 17 -9.78 25.01 -14.62
CA ASN A 17 -8.93 23.87 -14.95
C ASN A 17 -8.01 23.55 -13.77
N PHE A 18 -8.30 22.50 -13.00
CA PHE A 18 -7.29 21.76 -12.22
C PHE A 18 -7.90 20.42 -11.80
N ASP A 19 -7.74 19.42 -12.67
CA ASP A 19 -7.63 18.03 -12.24
C ASP A 19 -6.45 17.94 -11.28
N GLY A 20 -6.76 17.61 -10.02
CA GLY A 20 -5.77 17.51 -8.97
C GLY A 20 -6.41 16.82 -7.79
N ASN A 21 -6.36 15.49 -7.79
CA ASN A 21 -6.60 14.71 -6.58
C ASN A 21 -5.79 15.37 -5.44
N PRO A 22 -6.42 15.77 -4.32
CA PRO A 22 -5.70 16.47 -3.27
C PRO A 22 -4.53 15.59 -2.82
N PRO A 23 -3.30 16.14 -2.68
CA PRO A 23 -2.20 15.39 -2.09
C PRO A 23 -2.69 14.88 -0.74
N ALA A 24 -2.56 13.57 -0.52
CA ALA A 24 -2.89 12.95 0.75
C ALA A 24 -2.25 13.80 1.85
N ALA A 25 -3.08 14.32 2.76
CA ALA A 25 -2.62 15.19 3.82
C ALA A 25 -1.40 14.53 4.49
N PRO A 26 -0.27 15.25 4.66
CA PRO A 26 0.85 14.70 5.38
C PRO A 26 0.34 14.28 6.76
N THR A 27 0.48 12.99 7.06
CA THR A 27 0.13 12.44 8.37
C THR A 27 0.79 13.33 9.42
N PRO A 28 0.03 13.87 10.39
CA PRO A 28 0.60 14.73 11.40
C PRO A 28 1.76 13.98 12.09
N PRO A 29 2.87 14.66 12.42
CA PRO A 29 4.02 14.06 13.08
C PRO A 29 3.66 13.73 14.53
N GLY A 30 2.90 12.66 14.71
CA GLY A 30 2.95 11.83 15.89
C GLY A 30 3.92 10.71 15.56
N THR A 31 5.08 10.71 16.19
CA THR A 31 6.15 9.71 16.09
C THR A 31 5.59 8.33 15.73
N ASP A 32 5.94 7.80 14.55
CA ASP A 32 5.57 6.44 14.18
C ASP A 32 6.13 5.46 15.24
N MET A 33 5.25 4.90 16.06
CA MET A 33 5.64 3.99 17.14
C MET A 33 5.66 2.53 16.70
N THR A 34 5.54 2.25 15.40
CA THR A 34 5.64 0.86 14.86
C THR A 34 7.06 0.29 14.97
N GLY A 35 8.07 1.14 15.17
CA GLY A 35 9.47 0.73 15.36
C GLY A 35 9.85 0.36 16.80
N ILE A 36 8.95 0.50 17.77
CA ILE A 36 9.23 0.23 19.19
C ILE A 36 8.32 -0.87 19.74
N CYS A 37 8.74 -1.49 20.85
CA CYS A 37 7.90 -2.38 21.64
C CYS A 37 8.00 -2.01 23.11
N PHE A 38 6.96 -2.31 23.88
CA PHE A 38 6.92 -2.11 25.32
C PHE A 38 6.78 -3.45 26.04
N ARG A 39 7.55 -3.63 27.12
CA ARG A 39 7.43 -4.78 28.02
C ARG A 39 7.87 -4.37 29.42
N ASP A 40 7.05 -4.66 30.42
CA ASP A 40 7.40 -4.50 31.84
C ASP A 40 7.46 -5.87 32.51
N GLN A 41 8.69 -6.36 32.74
CA GLN A 41 8.92 -7.66 33.34
C GLN A 41 8.57 -7.70 34.84
N LEU A 42 8.67 -6.56 35.55
CA LEU A 42 8.34 -6.52 36.98
C LEU A 42 6.83 -6.67 37.18
N TRP A 43 6.04 -6.00 36.34
CA TRP A 43 4.60 -6.15 36.34
C TRP A 43 4.18 -7.59 36.00
N LEU A 44 4.75 -8.16 34.92
CA LEU A 44 4.43 -9.53 34.46
C LEU A 44 4.84 -10.63 35.47
N ASN A 45 5.80 -10.37 36.35
CA ASN A 45 6.17 -11.28 37.43
C ASN A 45 5.23 -11.19 38.64
N SER A 46 4.53 -10.07 38.79
CA SER A 46 3.68 -9.78 39.94
C SER A 46 2.20 -10.10 39.68
N TYR A 47 1.76 -9.94 38.43
CA TYR A 47 0.36 -10.08 38.03
C TYR A 47 0.21 -11.04 36.84
N PRO A 48 -0.84 -11.88 36.81
CA PRO A 48 -1.15 -12.69 35.65
C PRO A 48 -1.62 -11.82 34.50
N LEU A 49 -1.18 -12.14 33.28
CA LEU A 49 -1.66 -11.49 32.07
C LEU A 49 -2.95 -12.18 31.59
N ASP A 50 -4.08 -11.76 32.14
CA ASP A 50 -5.43 -12.24 31.80
C ASP A 50 -6.29 -11.10 31.22
N ARG A 51 -7.51 -11.41 30.77
CA ARG A 51 -8.47 -10.42 30.23
C ARG A 51 -8.82 -9.31 31.22
N ASN A 52 -8.69 -9.53 32.52
CA ASN A 52 -9.07 -8.55 33.53
C ASN A 52 -7.97 -7.49 33.71
N LEU A 53 -6.71 -7.92 33.71
CA LEU A 53 -5.55 -7.07 34.00
C LEU A 53 -4.80 -6.62 32.74
N VAL A 54 -5.03 -7.23 31.58
CA VAL A 54 -4.33 -6.87 30.33
C VAL A 54 -4.53 -5.40 29.96
N PHE A 55 -5.70 -4.82 30.25
CA PHE A 55 -5.95 -3.41 29.96
C PHE A 55 -5.15 -2.48 30.87
N ASP A 56 -4.99 -2.86 32.14
CA ASP A 56 -4.15 -2.12 33.09
C ASP A 56 -2.67 -2.22 32.71
N TYR A 57 -2.22 -3.41 32.27
CA TYR A 57 -0.89 -3.57 31.71
C TYR A 57 -0.66 -2.70 30.47
N PHE A 58 -1.62 -2.69 29.54
CA PHE A 58 -1.55 -1.85 28.34
C PHE A 58 -1.48 -0.35 28.67
N ALA A 59 -2.17 0.09 29.73
CA ALA A 59 -2.18 1.48 30.15
C ALA A 59 -0.81 2.00 30.62
N LEU A 60 0.12 1.11 31.01
CA LEU A 60 1.50 1.46 31.35
C LEU A 60 2.38 1.76 30.12
N SER A 61 1.93 1.34 28.94
CA SER A 61 2.71 1.47 27.71
C SER A 61 2.66 2.90 27.15
N PRO A 62 3.69 3.32 26.37
CA PRO A 62 3.67 4.60 25.66
C PRO A 62 2.58 4.69 24.59
N PHE A 63 1.93 3.57 24.27
CA PHE A 63 0.82 3.52 23.31
C PHE A 63 -0.51 3.98 23.90
N TYR A 64 -0.62 4.04 25.24
CA TYR A 64 -1.83 4.47 25.92
C TYR A 64 -1.99 5.99 25.92
N ASP A 65 -3.23 6.43 25.71
CA ASP A 65 -3.57 7.84 25.62
C ASP A 65 -4.42 8.22 26.83
N TRP A 66 -3.86 9.03 27.73
CA TRP A 66 -4.49 9.43 28.99
C TRP A 66 -5.70 10.35 28.79
N THR A 67 -5.92 10.88 27.59
CA THR A 67 -7.10 11.70 27.25
C THR A 67 -8.29 10.85 26.78
N CYS A 68 -8.13 9.53 26.67
CA CYS A 68 -9.16 8.64 26.16
C CYS A 68 -10.37 8.48 27.12
N ASN A 69 -11.48 8.01 26.56
CA ASN A 69 -12.71 7.75 27.30
C ASN A 69 -12.51 6.71 28.40
N ASN A 70 -11.66 5.69 28.17
CA ASN A 70 -11.38 4.65 29.16
C ASN A 70 -10.79 5.23 30.44
N GLU A 71 -9.93 6.26 30.34
CA GLU A 71 -9.36 6.93 31.50
C GLU A 71 -10.41 7.72 32.27
N GLN A 72 -11.32 8.40 31.57
CA GLN A 72 -12.44 9.08 32.22
C GLN A 72 -13.36 8.12 32.98
N LEU A 73 -13.54 6.88 32.49
CA LEU A 73 -14.26 5.84 33.21
C LEU A 73 -13.48 5.38 34.45
N ARG A 74 -12.17 5.14 34.30
CA ARG A 74 -11.27 4.75 35.39
C ARG A 74 -11.30 5.77 36.54
N LEU A 75 -11.24 7.06 36.23
CA LEU A 75 -11.35 8.17 37.20
C LEU A 75 -12.69 8.20 37.94
N ARG A 76 -13.76 7.65 37.35
CA ARG A 76 -15.08 7.53 37.98
C ARG A 76 -15.30 6.19 38.66
N SER A 77 -14.25 5.38 38.81
CA SER A 77 -14.32 4.00 39.34
C SER A 77 -15.28 3.11 38.55
N ILE A 78 -15.41 3.36 37.24
CA ILE A 78 -16.17 2.53 36.30
C ILE A 78 -15.16 1.68 35.51
N HIS A 79 -15.52 0.44 35.21
CA HIS A 79 -14.66 -0.46 34.45
C HIS A 79 -14.29 0.17 33.09
N PRO A 80 -12.99 0.28 32.73
CA PRO A 80 -12.55 1.08 31.59
C PRO A 80 -13.01 0.53 30.23
N LEU A 81 -13.34 -0.76 30.16
CA LEU A 81 -13.87 -1.41 28.95
C LEU A 81 -15.41 -1.54 28.94
N ASP A 82 -16.12 -0.88 29.86
CA ASP A 82 -17.58 -0.96 29.91
C ASP A 82 -18.25 -0.27 28.71
N THR A 83 -18.78 -1.10 27.81
CA THR A 83 -19.40 -0.66 26.55
C THR A 83 -20.69 0.15 26.77
N SER A 84 -21.40 -0.07 27.89
CA SER A 84 -22.64 0.64 28.20
C SER A 84 -22.41 2.13 28.51
N HIS A 85 -21.20 2.46 28.98
CA HIS A 85 -20.75 3.82 29.22
C HIS A 85 -20.01 4.38 28.00
N LEU A 86 -19.10 3.61 27.40
CA LEU A 86 -18.34 4.05 26.22
C LEU A 86 -19.25 4.46 25.06
N SER A 87 -20.34 3.72 24.81
CA SER A 87 -21.32 4.04 23.76
C SER A 87 -22.01 5.41 23.91
N LYS A 88 -22.03 5.99 25.12
CA LYS A 88 -22.61 7.32 25.41
C LYS A 88 -21.58 8.45 25.32
N MET A 89 -20.31 8.12 25.13
CA MET A 89 -19.21 9.08 25.04
C MET A 89 -18.83 9.31 23.59
N THR A 90 -18.14 10.41 23.32
CA THR A 90 -17.54 10.73 22.03
C THR A 90 -16.06 11.04 22.23
N GLY A 91 -15.22 10.61 21.31
CA GLY A 91 -13.77 10.76 21.41
C GLY A 91 -13.02 9.44 21.21
N THR A 92 -11.76 9.44 21.63
CA THR A 92 -10.86 8.29 21.50
C THR A 92 -11.15 7.26 22.58
N GLU A 93 -11.23 6.00 22.21
CA GLU A 93 -11.37 4.88 23.13
C GLU A 93 -10.55 3.68 22.68
N TYR A 94 -10.29 2.79 23.62
CA TYR A 94 -9.66 1.50 23.42
C TYR A 94 -10.66 0.38 23.70
N MET A 95 -10.64 -0.66 22.88
CA MET A 95 -11.42 -1.87 23.10
C MET A 95 -10.53 -3.10 23.04
N LEU A 96 -10.85 -4.10 23.85
CA LEU A 96 -10.24 -5.42 23.77
C LEU A 96 -10.99 -6.24 22.71
N ASN A 97 -10.32 -6.53 21.60
CA ASN A 97 -10.93 -7.09 20.39
C ASN A 97 -10.75 -8.61 20.30
N GLU A 98 -9.55 -9.11 20.60
CA GLU A 98 -9.27 -10.55 20.63
C GLU A 98 -8.53 -10.92 21.91
N VAL A 99 -8.80 -12.12 22.40
CA VAL A 99 -8.28 -12.65 23.67
C VAL A 99 -7.94 -14.13 23.49
N MET A 100 -6.66 -14.47 23.67
CA MET A 100 -6.11 -15.82 23.71
C MET A 100 -5.12 -15.88 24.86
N GLU A 101 -5.64 -16.03 26.08
CA GLU A 101 -4.83 -15.97 27.29
C GLU A 101 -3.86 -17.15 27.40
N PRO A 102 -2.63 -16.93 27.91
CA PRO A 102 -1.99 -15.64 28.24
C PRO A 102 -1.20 -15.03 27.05
N HIS A 103 -1.25 -15.65 25.88
CA HIS A 103 -0.26 -15.44 24.81
C HIS A 103 -0.56 -14.27 23.88
N LEU A 104 -1.83 -14.02 23.58
CA LEU A 104 -2.23 -13.01 22.61
C LEU A 104 -3.44 -12.21 23.08
N PHE A 105 -3.31 -10.90 23.05
CA PHE A 105 -4.42 -9.97 23.15
C PHE A 105 -4.32 -8.91 22.06
N VAL A 106 -5.46 -8.50 21.54
CA VAL A 106 -5.55 -7.45 20.52
C VAL A 106 -6.34 -6.28 21.07
N ILE A 107 -5.69 -5.13 21.23
CA ILE A 107 -6.33 -3.89 21.63
C ILE A 107 -6.47 -2.99 20.43
N ARG A 108 -7.68 -2.47 20.21
CA ARG A 108 -7.98 -1.55 19.12
C ARG A 108 -8.23 -0.16 19.67
N LYS A 109 -7.48 0.82 19.18
CA LYS A 109 -7.78 2.26 19.34
C LYS A 109 -8.75 2.68 18.26
N GLN A 110 -9.81 3.33 18.67
CA GLN A 110 -10.86 3.80 17.78
C GLN A 110 -11.40 5.15 18.23
N LYS A 111 -11.90 5.92 17.27
CA LYS A 111 -12.60 7.17 17.54
C LYS A 111 -14.10 6.94 17.44
N ARG A 112 -14.81 7.24 18.51
CA ARG A 112 -16.27 7.19 18.58
C ARG A 112 -16.84 8.57 18.29
N ASP A 113 -17.67 8.67 17.25
CA ASP A 113 -18.43 9.88 16.92
C ASP A 113 -19.89 9.79 17.39
N GLY A 114 -20.34 8.60 17.80
CA GLY A 114 -21.67 8.35 18.37
C GLY A 114 -21.84 6.90 18.84
N PRO A 115 -23.06 6.50 19.24
CA PRO A 115 -23.30 5.15 19.79
C PRO A 115 -22.98 4.01 18.81
N GLU A 116 -23.28 4.20 17.53
CA GLU A 116 -23.04 3.20 16.48
C GLU A 116 -21.87 3.58 15.56
N LYS A 117 -21.49 4.86 15.51
CA LYS A 117 -20.45 5.37 14.61
C LYS A 117 -19.09 5.34 15.29
N VAL A 118 -18.26 4.38 14.87
CA VAL A 118 -16.91 4.16 15.37
C VAL A 118 -15.93 3.99 14.21
N THR A 119 -14.86 4.77 14.23
CA THR A 119 -13.79 4.72 13.23
C THR A 119 -12.55 4.02 13.82
N PRO A 120 -12.15 2.83 13.35
CA PRO A 120 -10.88 2.22 13.72
C PRO A 120 -9.70 3.13 13.39
N MET A 121 -8.72 3.21 14.29
CA MET A 121 -7.51 4.01 14.07
C MET A 121 -6.25 3.13 14.07
N LEU A 122 -5.95 2.51 15.22
CA LEU A 122 -4.74 1.72 15.42
C LEU A 122 -5.08 0.39 16.08
N THR A 123 -4.24 -0.61 15.85
CA THR A 123 -4.34 -1.92 16.50
C THR A 123 -3.02 -2.20 17.20
N TYR A 124 -3.09 -2.78 18.39
CA TYR A 124 -1.94 -3.17 19.20
C TYR A 124 -2.04 -4.64 19.52
N TYR A 125 -0.91 -5.33 19.37
CA TYR A 125 -0.75 -6.74 19.73
C TYR A 125 0.00 -6.83 21.03
N ILE A 126 -0.52 -7.63 21.96
CA ILE A 126 0.18 -8.00 23.20
C ILE A 126 0.53 -9.48 23.03
N LEU A 127 1.78 -9.76 22.71
CA LEU A 127 2.31 -11.09 22.43
C LEU A 127 3.25 -11.51 23.55
N ASP A 128 2.85 -12.51 24.33
CA ASP A 128 3.61 -13.05 25.46
C ASP A 128 4.08 -11.96 26.45
N GLY A 129 3.29 -10.90 26.61
CA GLY A 129 3.60 -9.73 27.45
C GLY A 129 4.34 -8.59 26.76
N SER A 130 4.73 -8.72 25.48
CA SER A 130 5.32 -7.63 24.70
C SER A 130 4.26 -6.93 23.86
N ILE A 131 4.21 -5.60 23.94
CA ILE A 131 3.21 -4.77 23.26
C ILE A 131 3.81 -4.14 22.01
N TYR A 132 3.15 -4.33 20.87
CA TYR A 132 3.54 -3.83 19.56
C TYR A 132 2.39 -3.06 18.92
N GLN A 133 2.71 -1.94 18.26
CA GLN A 133 1.76 -1.29 17.36
C GLN A 133 1.76 -2.01 16.00
N ALA A 134 0.58 -2.39 15.52
CA ALA A 134 0.41 -2.93 14.18
C ALA A 134 0.66 -1.84 13.13
N PRO A 135 1.52 -2.09 12.12
CA PRO A 135 1.68 -1.15 11.02
C PRO A 135 0.43 -1.12 10.15
N GLN A 136 0.13 0.07 9.60
CA GLN A 136 -0.94 0.21 8.62
C GLN A 136 -0.55 -0.51 7.33
N LEU A 137 -1.53 -1.14 6.67
CA LEU A 137 -1.30 -1.92 5.46
C LEU A 137 -0.66 -1.08 4.34
N CYS A 138 -1.07 0.17 4.20
CA CYS A 138 -0.46 1.11 3.24
C CYS A 138 1.04 1.32 3.52
N ASN A 139 1.45 1.51 4.77
CA ASN A 139 2.85 1.71 5.15
C ASN A 139 3.68 0.46 4.84
N VAL A 140 3.13 -0.73 5.07
CA VAL A 140 3.78 -2.00 4.72
C VAL A 140 4.01 -2.10 3.21
N PHE A 141 2.99 -1.77 2.40
CA PHE A 141 3.13 -1.77 0.95
C PHE A 141 4.14 -0.75 0.45
N THR A 142 4.06 0.50 0.92
CA THR A 142 5.00 1.56 0.55
C THR A 142 6.45 1.16 0.87
N ALA A 143 6.69 0.59 2.06
CA ALA A 143 8.01 0.14 2.45
C ALA A 143 8.52 -1.02 1.56
N ARG A 144 7.66 -2.00 1.23
CA ARG A 144 8.06 -3.12 0.36
C ARG A 144 8.32 -2.66 -1.07
N ILE A 145 7.46 -1.83 -1.64
CA ILE A 145 7.63 -1.27 -3.00
C ILE A 145 8.91 -0.42 -3.05
N GLY A 146 9.12 0.45 -2.06
CA GLY A 146 10.33 1.27 -1.97
C GLY A 146 11.62 0.42 -1.91
N ARG A 147 11.62 -0.66 -1.12
CA ARG A 147 12.75 -1.61 -1.07
C ARG A 147 12.96 -2.32 -2.41
N ALA A 148 11.90 -2.78 -3.07
CA ALA A 148 12.02 -3.43 -4.37
C ALA A 148 12.62 -2.50 -5.42
N LEU A 149 12.13 -1.26 -5.52
CA LEU A 149 12.66 -0.23 -6.41
C LEU A 149 14.11 0.11 -6.11
N TYR A 150 14.49 0.20 -4.83
CA TYR A 150 15.87 0.42 -4.41
C TYR A 150 16.79 -0.70 -4.92
N HIS A 151 16.41 -1.97 -4.75
CA HIS A 151 17.23 -3.10 -5.22
C HIS A 151 17.33 -3.16 -6.74
N ILE A 152 16.24 -2.88 -7.47
CA ILE A 152 16.24 -2.81 -8.93
C ILE A 152 17.17 -1.69 -9.42
N SER A 153 17.04 -0.49 -8.86
CA SER A 153 17.89 0.66 -9.20
C SER A 153 19.36 0.35 -8.92
N LYS A 154 19.67 -0.19 -7.74
CA LYS A 154 21.03 -0.59 -7.36
C LYS A 154 21.61 -1.64 -8.32
N ALA A 155 20.81 -2.61 -8.75
CA ALA A 155 21.23 -3.63 -9.71
C ALA A 155 21.59 -3.01 -11.07
N PHE A 156 20.74 -2.11 -11.59
CA PHE A 156 21.02 -1.41 -12.85
C PHE A 156 22.26 -0.52 -12.76
N THR A 157 22.43 0.26 -11.68
CA THR A 157 23.63 1.07 -11.46
C THR A 157 24.89 0.21 -11.41
N THR A 158 24.81 -0.94 -10.72
CA THR A 158 25.93 -1.90 -10.63
C THR A 158 26.23 -2.51 -12.00
N ALA A 159 25.22 -2.88 -12.78
CA ALA A 159 25.40 -3.41 -14.13
C ALA A 159 26.03 -2.37 -15.08
N ALA A 160 25.53 -1.14 -15.07
CA ALA A 160 26.04 -0.03 -15.88
C ALA A 160 27.52 0.26 -15.59
N SER A 161 27.90 0.37 -14.31
CA SER A 161 29.30 0.61 -13.93
C SER A 161 30.28 -0.49 -14.34
N LYS A 162 29.82 -1.73 -14.50
CA LYS A 162 30.63 -2.84 -15.02
C LYS A 162 30.66 -2.87 -16.54
N LEU A 163 29.61 -2.42 -17.21
CA LEU A 163 29.52 -2.35 -18.67
C LEU A 163 30.45 -1.26 -19.25
N GLU A 164 30.62 -0.13 -18.56
CA GLU A 164 31.56 0.93 -18.97
C GLU A 164 33.02 0.44 -19.05
N LYS A 165 33.40 -0.61 -18.31
CA LYS A 165 34.72 -1.24 -18.40
C LYS A 165 34.91 -2.12 -19.63
N ILE A 166 33.84 -2.58 -20.26
CA ILE A 166 33.90 -3.46 -21.45
C ILE A 166 33.90 -2.61 -22.73
N GLY A 167 33.35 -1.39 -22.71
CA GLY A 167 33.28 -0.50 -23.87
C GLY A 167 34.58 0.22 -24.27
N TYR A 168 35.68 0.07 -23.54
CA TYR A 168 36.98 0.72 -23.84
C TYR A 168 38.14 -0.27 -24.05
N VAL A 169 37.86 -1.56 -24.19
CA VAL A 169 38.88 -2.58 -24.45
C VAL A 169 38.44 -3.38 -25.66
N ASP A 170 38.63 -2.80 -26.86
CA ASP A 170 38.74 -3.54 -28.12
C ASP A 170 39.30 -2.61 -29.22
N VAL A 171 40.48 -2.04 -28.95
CA VAL A 171 41.39 -1.68 -30.05
C VAL A 171 42.76 -2.32 -29.88
N ASP A 172 43.31 -2.47 -28.68
CA ASP A 172 44.65 -3.07 -28.55
C ASP A 172 44.82 -3.82 -27.22
N ALA A 173 44.53 -5.13 -27.18
CA ALA A 173 45.11 -6.04 -26.19
C ALA A 173 44.88 -7.51 -26.60
N GLU A 174 45.73 -8.02 -27.47
CA GLU A 174 46.00 -9.45 -27.47
C GLU A 174 46.65 -9.83 -26.12
N ASN A 175 46.18 -10.94 -25.57
CA ASN A 175 46.85 -11.77 -24.58
C ASN A 175 46.83 -11.31 -23.10
N GLU A 176 45.97 -11.96 -22.32
CA GLU A 176 46.26 -12.66 -21.04
C GLU A 176 44.97 -12.68 -20.20
N ASN A 177 44.55 -13.89 -19.84
CA ASN A 177 43.31 -14.20 -19.16
C ASN A 177 43.60 -14.43 -17.67
N PRO A 178 43.14 -13.59 -16.72
CA PRO A 178 43.06 -14.00 -15.33
C PRO A 178 41.59 -14.22 -14.95
N ALA A 179 41.29 -15.47 -14.63
CA ALA A 179 40.06 -15.90 -14.00
C ALA A 179 39.83 -15.11 -12.69
N LEU A 180 38.88 -14.18 -12.71
CA LEU A 180 38.36 -13.53 -11.51
C LEU A 180 37.11 -14.27 -11.04
N GLU A 181 37.31 -15.20 -10.11
CA GLU A 181 36.22 -15.83 -9.35
C GLU A 181 35.43 -14.75 -8.58
N SER A 182 34.26 -14.38 -9.10
CA SER A 182 33.31 -13.59 -8.32
C SER A 182 32.47 -14.54 -7.45
N LYS A 183 32.88 -14.65 -6.18
CA LYS A 183 32.09 -15.30 -5.13
C LYS A 183 30.92 -14.37 -4.74
N VAL A 184 30.00 -14.14 -5.68
CA VAL A 184 28.68 -13.58 -5.38
C VAL A 184 27.90 -14.72 -4.73
N GLY A 185 27.65 -14.61 -3.43
CA GLY A 185 26.74 -15.52 -2.74
C GLY A 185 25.44 -15.59 -3.51
N LYS A 186 25.09 -16.77 -4.02
CA LYS A 186 23.79 -17.00 -4.64
C LYS A 186 22.72 -16.73 -3.58
N GLU A 187 22.14 -15.53 -3.57
CA GLU A 187 20.84 -15.32 -2.96
C GLU A 187 19.83 -16.13 -3.79
N THR A 188 19.66 -17.38 -3.42
CA THR A 188 18.65 -18.26 -4.00
C THR A 188 17.29 -17.74 -3.56
N ILE A 189 16.49 -17.28 -4.52
CA ILE A 189 15.11 -16.88 -4.30
C ILE A 189 14.36 -18.06 -3.67
N ASP A 190 13.81 -17.87 -2.47
CA ASP A 190 13.00 -18.90 -1.81
C ASP A 190 11.62 -18.95 -2.46
N PHE A 191 11.41 -19.94 -3.33
CA PHE A 191 10.13 -20.17 -4.02
C PHE A 191 8.97 -20.40 -3.05
N LYS A 192 9.22 -20.94 -1.86
CA LYS A 192 8.18 -21.16 -0.85
C LYS A 192 7.72 -19.83 -0.27
N GLU A 193 8.64 -18.88 -0.07
CA GLU A 193 8.31 -17.53 0.35
C GLU A 193 7.52 -16.78 -0.74
N VAL A 194 7.92 -16.91 -2.01
CA VAL A 194 7.20 -16.31 -3.15
C VAL A 194 5.75 -16.79 -3.21
N MET A 195 5.52 -18.10 -3.13
CA MET A 195 4.17 -18.68 -3.12
C MET A 195 3.34 -18.19 -1.93
N ARG A 196 3.96 -18.07 -0.74
CA ARG A 196 3.28 -17.54 0.45
C ARG A 196 2.86 -16.08 0.26
N VAL A 197 3.73 -15.26 -0.31
CA VAL A 197 3.45 -13.84 -0.60
C VAL A 197 2.34 -13.71 -1.63
N ASP A 198 2.35 -14.53 -2.67
CA ASP A 198 1.34 -14.51 -3.72
C ASP A 198 -0.05 -14.86 -3.17
N GLN A 199 -0.11 -15.86 -2.28
CA GLN A 199 -1.35 -16.24 -1.62
C GLN A 199 -1.93 -15.13 -0.72
N ILE A 200 -1.06 -14.36 -0.05
CA ILE A 200 -1.46 -13.18 0.72
C ILE A 200 -1.96 -12.08 -0.22
N LEU A 201 -1.23 -11.81 -1.31
CA LEU A 201 -1.60 -10.79 -2.29
C LEU A 201 -2.96 -11.08 -2.93
N ALA A 202 -3.19 -12.32 -3.35
CA ALA A 202 -4.48 -12.78 -3.89
C ALA A 202 -5.62 -12.61 -2.86
N SER A 203 -5.35 -12.87 -1.57
CA SER A 203 -6.34 -12.64 -0.52
C SER A 203 -6.63 -11.16 -0.27
N LEU A 204 -5.65 -10.28 -0.46
CA LEU A 204 -5.82 -8.83 -0.31
C LEU A 204 -6.53 -8.24 -1.52
N GLN A 205 -6.19 -8.65 -2.74
CA GLN A 205 -6.85 -8.21 -3.97
C GLN A 205 -8.36 -8.51 -3.95
N ARG A 206 -8.78 -9.67 -3.43
CA ARG A 206 -10.20 -10.00 -3.26
C ARG A 206 -10.96 -9.07 -2.29
N LYS A 207 -10.26 -8.35 -1.42
CA LYS A 207 -10.86 -7.38 -0.48
C LYS A 207 -10.90 -5.96 -1.04
N LEU A 208 -10.24 -5.69 -2.17
CA LEU A 208 -10.24 -4.39 -2.82
C LEU A 208 -11.36 -4.31 -3.88
N PRO A 209 -11.96 -3.13 -4.11
CA PRO A 209 -12.90 -2.95 -5.20
C PRO A 209 -12.22 -3.19 -6.56
N PRO A 210 -12.96 -3.64 -7.58
CA PRO A 210 -12.42 -3.83 -8.92
C PRO A 210 -11.81 -2.51 -9.43
N ALA A 211 -10.66 -2.61 -10.10
CA ALA A 211 -10.00 -1.47 -10.68
C ALA A 211 -10.95 -0.75 -11.66
N PRO A 212 -11.01 0.59 -11.64
CA PRO A 212 -11.80 1.33 -12.61
C PRO A 212 -11.34 1.00 -14.04
N PRO A 213 -12.26 1.03 -15.03
CA PRO A 213 -11.89 0.77 -16.41
C PRO A 213 -10.81 1.76 -16.86
N PRO A 214 -9.80 1.31 -17.62
CA PRO A 214 -8.80 2.22 -18.15
C PRO A 214 -9.46 3.31 -18.99
N PRO A 215 -8.97 4.56 -18.95
CA PRO A 215 -9.49 5.62 -19.80
C PRO A 215 -9.41 5.21 -21.28
N GLN A 216 -10.42 5.57 -22.05
CA GLN A 216 -10.43 5.32 -23.49
C GLN A 216 -9.21 6.00 -24.11
N PHE A 217 -8.50 5.29 -24.98
CA PHE A 217 -7.37 5.87 -25.70
C PHE A 217 -7.83 7.10 -26.50
N PRO A 218 -7.00 8.14 -26.62
CA PRO A 218 -7.29 9.28 -27.49
C PRO A 218 -7.61 8.80 -28.92
N GLU A 219 -8.63 9.40 -29.54
CA GLU A 219 -9.00 9.11 -30.93
C GLU A 219 -7.77 9.28 -31.84
N GLY A 220 -7.30 8.17 -32.43
CA GLY A 220 -6.11 8.11 -33.29
C GLY A 220 -5.04 7.10 -32.87
N TYR A 221 -5.14 6.45 -31.71
CA TYR A 221 -4.21 5.38 -31.33
C TYR A 221 -4.73 4.00 -31.76
N ALA A 222 -4.20 3.46 -32.85
CA ALA A 222 -4.39 2.05 -33.23
C ALA A 222 -3.21 1.22 -32.68
N PRO A 223 -3.41 0.35 -31.67
CA PRO A 223 -2.37 -0.59 -31.27
C PRO A 223 -2.10 -1.58 -32.42
N PRO A 224 -0.83 -1.98 -32.67
CA PRO A 224 -0.51 -2.96 -33.71
C PRO A 224 -1.15 -4.31 -33.37
N THR A 225 -1.99 -4.79 -34.28
CA THR A 225 -2.67 -6.08 -34.23
C THR A 225 -1.63 -7.20 -34.24
N THR A 226 -1.31 -7.75 -33.07
CA THR A 226 -0.72 -9.09 -32.96
C THR A 226 -1.85 -10.03 -32.56
N ALA A 227 -2.25 -10.84 -33.53
CA ALA A 227 -3.21 -11.91 -33.33
C ALA A 227 -2.58 -13.03 -32.51
N GLU A 228 -3.14 -13.32 -31.35
CA GLU A 228 -3.25 -14.67 -30.79
C GLU A 228 -4.37 -14.63 -29.75
N GLY A 229 -5.46 -15.33 -30.06
CA GLY A 229 -6.71 -15.27 -29.31
C GLY A 229 -6.84 -16.33 -28.24
N GLU A 230 -7.70 -16.06 -27.26
CA GLU A 230 -8.52 -17.08 -26.62
C GLU A 230 -9.97 -16.60 -26.52
N LYS A 231 -10.86 -17.49 -26.96
CA LYS A 231 -12.29 -17.27 -27.24
C LYS A 231 -13.13 -17.34 -25.96
N GLY A 232 -14.08 -16.43 -25.82
CA GLY A 232 -15.36 -16.69 -25.15
C GLY A 232 -16.41 -17.17 -26.18
N PRO A 233 -17.41 -17.99 -25.79
CA PRO A 233 -18.40 -18.50 -26.74
C PRO A 233 -19.60 -17.54 -26.86
N GLU A 234 -20.17 -17.41 -28.07
CA GLU A 234 -21.59 -17.67 -28.35
C GLU A 234 -22.00 -17.25 -29.78
N THR A 235 -22.30 -18.28 -30.58
CA THR A 235 -23.54 -18.50 -31.37
C THR A 235 -24.03 -17.46 -32.40
N GLN A 236 -23.74 -17.79 -33.67
CA GLN A 236 -24.59 -17.78 -34.88
C GLN A 236 -25.57 -16.61 -35.15
N GLN A 237 -25.38 -15.92 -36.29
CA GLN A 237 -26.33 -15.98 -37.40
C GLN A 237 -25.78 -15.46 -38.74
N VAL A 238 -26.08 -16.27 -39.75
CA VAL A 238 -25.92 -16.27 -41.21
C VAL A 238 -26.21 -14.93 -41.93
N ALA A 239 -25.36 -14.56 -42.91
CA ALA A 239 -25.74 -14.30 -44.32
C ALA A 239 -24.51 -13.95 -45.20
N GLU A 240 -24.59 -14.36 -46.46
CA GLU A 240 -23.52 -14.64 -47.44
C GLU A 240 -23.27 -13.45 -48.44
N PRO A 241 -22.49 -13.55 -49.53
CA PRO A 241 -21.29 -12.73 -49.75
C PRO A 241 -21.33 -11.84 -51.02
N GLN A 242 -20.44 -10.83 -51.14
CA GLN A 242 -19.97 -10.41 -52.48
C GLN A 242 -18.60 -9.70 -52.44
N LEU A 243 -17.65 -10.25 -53.21
CA LEU A 243 -16.29 -9.75 -53.52
C LEU A 243 -16.26 -9.14 -54.95
N PRO A 244 -15.17 -8.50 -55.42
CA PRO A 244 -14.93 -7.06 -55.39
C PRO A 244 -14.84 -6.48 -56.83
N PRO A 245 -14.35 -5.25 -57.03
CA PRO A 245 -13.29 -5.14 -58.03
C PRO A 245 -12.10 -4.27 -57.60
N LEU A 246 -10.96 -4.66 -58.15
CA LEU A 246 -9.59 -4.19 -57.95
C LEU A 246 -9.32 -2.84 -58.65
N ASP A 247 -8.48 -2.01 -57.98
CA ASP A 247 -7.29 -1.23 -58.41
C ASP A 247 -7.23 -0.63 -59.82
N PRO A 248 -6.62 0.57 -60.06
CA PRO A 248 -5.14 0.64 -60.12
C PRO A 248 -4.45 2.04 -59.96
N ILE A 249 -3.10 2.02 -60.04
CA ILE A 249 -2.15 3.12 -60.39
C ILE A 249 -1.69 3.95 -59.16
N ILE A 250 -0.43 4.00 -58.72
CA ILE A 250 0.89 4.40 -59.32
C ILE A 250 1.96 3.87 -58.33
N ASP A 251 2.92 2.98 -58.62
CA ASP A 251 4.07 2.92 -59.53
C ASP A 251 5.13 4.05 -59.44
N GLN A 252 6.30 3.66 -58.92
CA GLN A 252 7.66 4.22 -59.08
C GLN A 252 8.18 5.39 -58.22
N GLY A 253 9.15 5.05 -57.36
CA GLY A 253 10.29 5.88 -56.96
C GLY A 253 11.54 5.00 -56.80
N PRO A 254 12.72 5.37 -57.33
CA PRO A 254 13.71 4.41 -57.85
C PRO A 254 14.72 3.86 -56.85
N SER A 255 15.18 2.65 -57.16
CA SER A 255 16.20 1.84 -56.49
C SER A 255 17.63 2.32 -56.68
N LYS A 256 18.43 2.00 -55.65
CA LYS A 256 19.88 2.14 -55.46
C LYS A 256 20.73 1.88 -56.72
N ARG A 257 21.76 2.72 -56.93
CA ARG A 257 22.91 2.46 -57.81
C ARG A 257 24.12 2.03 -56.96
N MET A 258 24.76 0.92 -57.32
CA MET A 258 26.07 0.51 -56.77
C MET A 258 27.11 0.48 -57.91
N LYS A 259 28.23 1.16 -57.64
CA LYS A 259 29.64 0.98 -58.09
C LYS A 259 29.94 0.87 -59.60
N PHE A 260 30.74 1.82 -60.11
CA PHE A 260 32.21 1.76 -60.02
C PHE A 260 32.75 3.10 -59.53
#